data_AF-A0A0Q4NH36-F1
#
_entry.id   AF-A0A0Q4NH36-F1
#
_cell.length_a   1.000
_cell.length_b   1.000
_cell.length_c   1.000
_cell.angle_alpha   90.00
_cell.angle_beta   90.00
_cell.angle_gamma   90.00
#
_symmetry.space_group_name_H-M   'P 1'
#
loop_
_entity.id
_entity.type
_entity.pdbx_description
1 polymer ?
#
loop_
_entity_poly.entity_id
_entity_poly.type
_entity_poly.pdbx_seq_one_letter_code
_entity_poly.pdbx_strand_id
1 'polypeptide(L)'
;MTVEAAQKKPHLPKAHPARFFLTAGAIDRLQDATIANIAELTGLQRSKIAFYIDQLINDYEMQIDKIGENYFTYAIRSWGRLLNPEGVRSYLCDYLDGKVPSPLPIRKA
;
A
#
# COMPACT_ATOMS: atom_id res chain seq x y z
N MET A 1 -25.55 -26.97 -11.12
CA MET A 1 -24.85 -26.36 -9.96
C MET A 1 -23.48 -25.95 -10.43
N THR A 2 -23.31 -24.68 -10.77
CA THR A 2 -22.02 -24.13 -11.17
C THR A 2 -21.22 -23.92 -9.90
N VAL A 3 -20.18 -24.72 -9.69
CA VAL A 3 -19.19 -24.48 -8.64
C VAL A 3 -18.47 -23.19 -9.01
N GLU A 4 -18.81 -22.12 -8.32
CA GLU A 4 -18.08 -20.85 -8.38
C GLU A 4 -16.64 -21.16 -7.95
N ALA A 5 -15.71 -21.12 -8.90
CA ALA A 5 -14.31 -21.39 -8.61
C ALA A 5 -13.86 -20.40 -7.54
N ALA A 6 -13.60 -20.89 -6.32
CA ALA A 6 -13.09 -20.06 -5.24
C ALA A 6 -11.85 -19.31 -5.75
N GLN A 7 -11.95 -17.98 -5.86
CA GLN A 7 -10.87 -17.14 -6.35
C GLN A 7 -9.64 -17.36 -5.46
N LYS A 8 -8.63 -18.04 -5.99
CA LYS A 8 -7.41 -18.37 -5.25
C LYS A 8 -6.69 -17.07 -4.91
N LYS A 9 -6.80 -16.63 -3.66
CA LYS A 9 -6.17 -15.39 -3.18
C LYS A 9 -4.64 -15.51 -3.32
N PRO A 10 -3.93 -14.42 -3.65
CA PRO A 10 -2.48 -14.42 -3.78
C PRO A 10 -1.83 -14.91 -2.46
N HIS A 11 -1.04 -15.99 -2.52
CA HIS A 11 -0.29 -16.45 -1.36
C HIS A 11 1.13 -15.87 -1.41
N LEU A 12 1.34 -14.75 -0.73
CA LEU A 12 2.66 -14.15 -0.54
C LEU A 12 3.30 -14.68 0.76
N PRO A 13 4.62 -14.87 0.86
CA PRO A 13 5.30 -15.14 2.13
C PRO A 13 5.11 -14.00 3.14
N LYS A 14 5.08 -14.27 4.45
CA LYS A 14 4.73 -13.27 5.50
C LYS A 14 5.56 -11.99 5.47
N ALA A 15 6.85 -12.09 5.14
CA ALA A 15 7.78 -10.97 5.08
C ALA A 15 8.03 -10.44 3.64
N HIS A 16 7.22 -10.87 2.67
CA HIS A 16 7.47 -10.50 1.27
C HIS A 16 7.08 -9.03 0.99
N PRO A 17 7.99 -8.18 0.48
CA PRO A 17 7.73 -6.75 0.25
C PRO A 17 6.55 -6.47 -0.69
N ALA A 18 6.26 -7.37 -1.63
CA ALA A 18 5.09 -7.24 -2.51
C ALA A 18 3.74 -7.12 -1.79
N ARG A 19 3.65 -7.43 -0.49
CA ARG A 19 2.43 -7.20 0.31
C ARG A 19 2.09 -5.71 0.44
N PHE A 20 3.08 -4.82 0.44
CA PHE A 20 2.85 -3.37 0.40
C PHE A 20 2.13 -3.00 -0.90
N PHE A 21 2.67 -3.43 -2.04
CA PHE A 21 2.10 -3.10 -3.36
C PHE A 21 0.76 -3.78 -3.62
N LEU A 22 0.53 -4.97 -3.05
CA LEU A 22 -0.77 -5.61 -3.07
C LEU A 22 -1.82 -4.80 -2.28
N THR A 23 -1.41 -4.18 -1.16
CA THR A 23 -2.27 -3.25 -0.40
C THR A 23 -2.61 -2.01 -1.25
N ALA A 24 -1.61 -1.41 -1.91
CA ALA A 24 -1.81 -0.28 -2.80
C ALA A 24 -2.77 -0.60 -3.96
N GLY A 25 -2.55 -1.72 -4.66
CA GLY A 25 -3.44 -2.15 -5.74
C GLY A 25 -4.87 -2.47 -5.28
N ALA A 26 -5.05 -2.91 -4.03
CA ALA A 26 -6.38 -3.08 -3.46
C ALA A 26 -7.07 -1.74 -3.19
N ILE A 27 -6.34 -0.73 -2.70
CA ILE A 27 -6.90 0.62 -2.50
C ILE A 27 -7.31 1.23 -3.84
N ASP A 28 -6.47 1.10 -4.87
CA ASP A 28 -6.77 1.61 -6.22
C ASP A 28 -8.00 0.94 -6.86
N ARG A 29 -8.20 -0.35 -6.60
CA ARG A 29 -9.29 -1.14 -7.19
C ARG A 29 -10.63 -0.96 -6.48
N LEU A 30 -10.64 -0.74 -5.17
CA LEU A 30 -11.85 -0.72 -4.35
C LEU A 30 -12.47 0.68 -4.36
N GLN A 31 -13.76 0.77 -4.69
CA GLN A 31 -14.51 2.02 -4.55
C GLN A 31 -14.56 2.47 -3.07
N ASP A 32 -14.74 1.51 -2.15
CA ASP A 32 -14.70 1.72 -0.70
C ASP A 32 -13.58 0.89 -0.07
N ALA A 33 -12.34 1.39 -0.17
CA ALA A 33 -11.18 0.70 0.37
C ALA A 33 -11.11 0.82 1.90
N THR A 34 -11.93 0.06 2.63
CA THR A 34 -11.79 -0.08 4.09
C THR A 34 -10.72 -1.12 4.43
N ILE A 35 -10.18 -1.09 5.66
CA ILE A 35 -9.25 -2.13 6.14
C ILE A 35 -9.84 -3.54 5.98
N ALA A 36 -11.14 -3.70 6.21
CA ALA A 36 -11.82 -4.98 6.07
C ALA A 36 -11.85 -5.45 4.60
N ASN A 37 -12.29 -4.57 3.68
CA ASN A 37 -12.40 -4.89 2.26
C ASN A 37 -11.01 -5.15 1.63
N ILE A 38 -9.99 -4.40 2.04
CA ILE A 38 -8.60 -4.63 1.61
C ILE A 38 -8.12 -6.00 2.06
N ALA A 39 -8.31 -6.35 3.34
CA ALA A 39 -7.90 -7.65 3.87
C ALA A 39 -8.64 -8.81 3.19
N GLU A 40 -9.94 -8.64 2.93
CA GLU A 40 -10.75 -9.61 2.21
C GLU A 40 -10.25 -9.83 0.78
N LEU A 41 -10.05 -8.74 0.02
CA LEU A 41 -9.60 -8.81 -1.37
C LEU A 41 -8.20 -9.41 -1.50
N THR A 42 -7.28 -9.03 -0.61
CA THR A 42 -5.86 -9.39 -0.71
C THR A 42 -5.49 -10.69 0.01
N GLY A 43 -6.33 -11.16 0.94
CA GLY A 43 -5.99 -12.26 1.84
C GLY A 43 -4.93 -11.90 2.89
N LEU A 44 -4.58 -10.62 3.03
CA LEU A 44 -3.65 -10.13 4.04
C LEU A 44 -4.33 -10.09 5.42
N GLN A 45 -3.52 -10.12 6.48
CA GLN A 45 -4.03 -9.99 7.85
C GLN A 45 -4.57 -8.59 8.09
N ARG A 46 -5.83 -8.49 8.55
CA ARG A 46 -6.52 -7.22 8.84
C ARG A 46 -5.71 -6.29 9.76
N SER A 47 -5.06 -6.84 10.79
CA SER A 47 -4.24 -6.11 11.74
C SER A 47 -2.95 -5.51 11.15
N LYS A 48 -2.57 -5.91 9.93
CA LYS A 48 -1.36 -5.43 9.25
C LYS A 48 -1.62 -4.41 8.16
N ILE A 49 -2.87 -4.23 7.73
CA ILE A 49 -3.20 -3.31 6.63
C ILE A 49 -2.80 -1.86 6.95
N ALA A 50 -3.11 -1.37 8.16
CA ALA A 50 -2.72 -0.02 8.56
C ALA A 50 -1.20 0.17 8.50
N PHE A 51 -0.44 -0.79 9.02
CA PHE A 51 1.02 -0.80 8.91
C PHE A 51 1.51 -0.75 7.45
N TYR A 52 0.88 -1.50 6.55
CA TYR A 52 1.25 -1.45 5.12
C TYR A 52 0.93 -0.11 4.48
N ILE A 53 -0.20 0.51 4.83
CA ILE A 53 -0.56 1.85 4.35
C ILE A 53 0.45 2.88 4.85
N ASP A 54 0.81 2.84 6.14
CA ASP A 54 1.80 3.75 6.71
C ASP A 54 3.17 3.60 6.02
N GLN A 55 3.58 2.38 5.67
CA GLN A 55 4.81 2.14 4.92
C GLN A 55 4.74 2.67 3.49
N LEU A 56 3.60 2.51 2.79
CA LEU A 56 3.40 3.10 1.46
C LEU A 56 3.52 4.64 1.48
N ILE A 57 2.99 5.27 2.53
CA ILE A 57 3.07 6.74 2.70
C ILE A 57 4.50 7.16 3.04
N ASN A 58 5.11 6.55 4.05
CA ASN A 58 6.38 7.01 4.60
C ASN A 58 7.58 6.63 3.74
N ASP A 59 7.62 5.39 3.23
CA ASP A 59 8.81 4.85 2.57
C ASP A 59 8.75 5.06 1.05
N TYR A 60 7.54 5.03 0.47
CA TYR A 60 7.33 5.14 -0.99
C TYR A 60 6.77 6.49 -1.43
N GLU A 61 6.57 7.41 -0.49
CA GLU A 61 6.04 8.77 -0.72
C GLU A 61 4.67 8.76 -1.45
N MET A 62 3.87 7.71 -1.26
CA MET A 62 2.52 7.69 -1.79
C MET A 62 1.63 8.67 -1.03
N GLN A 63 0.75 9.36 -1.76
CA GLN A 63 -0.28 10.20 -1.16
C GLN A 63 -1.56 9.38 -1.07
N ILE A 64 -1.91 8.94 0.14
CA ILE A 64 -3.11 8.16 0.42
C ILE A 64 -3.95 8.94 1.42
N ASP A 65 -5.16 9.31 1.02
CA ASP A 65 -6.11 9.97 1.89
C ASP A 65 -6.86 8.95 2.74
N LYS A 66 -7.13 9.32 3.98
CA LYS A 66 -8.03 8.60 4.88
C LYS A 66 -9.30 9.44 5.04
N ILE A 67 -10.42 8.96 4.51
CA ILE A 67 -11.66 9.72 4.34
C ILE A 67 -12.73 9.16 5.29
N GLY A 68 -13.46 10.03 5.97
CA GLY A 68 -14.58 9.69 6.87
C GLY A 68 -14.30 9.97 8.35
N GLU A 69 -15.34 9.96 9.20
CA GLU A 69 -15.24 10.24 10.65
C GLU A 69 -15.39 8.97 11.51
N ASN A 70 -16.38 8.13 11.19
CA ASN A 70 -16.67 6.88 11.90
C ASN A 70 -16.27 5.62 11.11
N TYR A 71 -16.27 5.72 9.79
CA TYR A 71 -15.87 4.65 8.88
C TYR A 71 -14.86 5.23 7.90
N PHE A 72 -13.63 4.73 7.99
CA PHE A 72 -12.54 5.23 7.17
C PHE A 72 -12.38 4.41 5.89
N THR A 73 -12.38 5.10 4.75
CA THR A 73 -11.92 4.57 3.47
C THR A 73 -10.59 5.19 3.09
N TYR A 74 -9.81 4.49 2.27
CA TYR A 74 -8.54 4.97 1.76
C TYR A 74 -8.63 5.26 0.26
N ALA A 75 -7.98 6.32 -0.22
CA ALA A 75 -7.92 6.66 -1.64
C ALA A 75 -6.52 7.13 -2.04
N ILE A 76 -6.00 6.62 -3.16
CA ILE A 76 -4.69 7.04 -3.68
C ILE A 76 -4.87 8.34 -4.47
N ARG A 77 -4.16 9.40 -4.05
CA ARG A 77 -4.02 10.65 -4.82
C ARG A 77 -2.78 10.65 -5.71
N SER A 78 -1.70 10.00 -5.26
CA SER A 78 -0.45 9.89 -6.02
C SER A 78 0.31 8.63 -5.64
N TRP A 79 0.92 8.01 -6.63
CA TRP A 79 1.78 6.82 -6.47
C TRP A 79 3.21 7.16 -6.02
N GLY A 80 3.55 8.45 -5.85
CA GLY A 80 4.84 8.87 -5.33
C GLY A 80 6.02 8.35 -6.15
N ARG A 81 7.06 7.86 -5.47
CA ARG A 81 8.27 7.32 -6.10
C ARG A 81 8.06 5.92 -6.69
N LEU A 82 6.95 5.27 -6.40
CA LEU A 82 6.75 3.85 -6.67
C LEU A 82 6.67 3.49 -8.16
N LEU A 83 6.06 4.36 -8.97
CA LEU A 83 5.75 4.04 -10.38
C LEU A 83 6.44 4.97 -11.39
N ASN A 84 7.26 5.94 -10.93
CA ASN A 84 8.17 6.66 -11.82
C ASN A 84 9.52 5.89 -11.87
N PRO A 85 10.01 5.44 -13.05
CA PRO A 85 11.31 4.79 -13.19
C PRO A 85 12.47 5.53 -12.51
N GLU A 86 12.45 6.87 -12.55
CA GLU A 86 13.45 7.70 -11.87
C GLU A 86 13.30 7.63 -10.34
N GLY A 87 12.07 7.63 -9.83
CA GLY A 87 11.77 7.49 -8.42
C GLY A 87 12.17 6.12 -7.86
N VAL A 88 11.87 5.04 -8.61
CA VAL A 88 12.26 3.67 -8.26
C VAL A 88 13.77 3.52 -8.25
N ARG A 89 14.46 4.02 -9.29
CA ARG A 89 15.93 3.97 -9.36
C ARG A 89 16.58 4.75 -8.22
N SER A 90 16.12 5.98 -7.95
CA SER A 90 16.64 6.79 -6.85
C SER A 90 16.48 6.09 -5.50
N TYR A 91 15.28 5.57 -5.21
CA TYR A 91 15.00 4.90 -3.95
C TYR A 91 15.90 3.67 -3.73
N LEU A 92 16.05 2.82 -4.76
CA LEU A 92 16.88 1.63 -4.67
C LEU A 92 18.38 1.98 -4.55
N CYS A 93 18.86 2.99 -5.26
CA CYS A 93 20.24 3.47 -5.12
C CYS A 93 20.52 4.00 -3.71
N ASP A 94 19.63 4.83 -3.14
CA ASP A 94 19.79 5.35 -1.78
C ASP A 94 19.80 4.22 -0.73
N TYR A 95 18.90 3.24 -0.87
CA TYR A 95 18.86 2.08 0.01
C TYR A 95 20.15 1.25 -0.05
N LEU A 96 20.68 1.00 -1.26
CA LEU A 96 21.92 0.24 -1.46
C LEU A 96 23.15 0.98 -0.90
N ASP A 97 23.12 2.31 -0.90
CA ASP A 97 24.16 3.15 -0.31
C ASP A 97 24.09 3.21 1.24
N GLY A 98 23.14 2.50 1.86
CA GLY A 98 22.92 2.54 3.31
C GLY A 98 22.35 3.88 3.80
N LYS A 99 21.90 4.72 2.88
CA LYS A 99 21.18 5.94 3.23
C LYS A 99 19.77 5.51 3.61
N VAL A 100 19.41 5.69 4.87
CA VAL A 100 17.99 5.67 5.25
C VAL A 100 17.37 6.84 4.48
N PRO A 101 16.44 6.61 3.54
CA PRO A 101 15.73 7.70 2.90
C PRO A 101 15.09 8.49 4.03
N SER A 102 15.58 9.70 4.27
CA SER A 102 15.06 10.52 5.36
C SER A 102 13.58 10.75 5.04
N PRO A 103 12.63 10.51 5.97
CA PRO A 103 11.29 11.06 5.79
C PRO A 103 11.49 12.57 5.67
N LEU A 104 11.34 13.08 4.45
CA LEU A 104 11.55 14.50 4.19
C LEU A 104 10.62 15.30 5.11
N PRO A 105 11.07 16.47 5.58
CA PRO A 105 10.33 17.24 6.57
C PRO A 105 8.90 17.43 6.07
N ILE A 106 7.93 17.00 6.88
CA ILE A 106 6.51 17.24 6.66
C ILE A 106 6.38 18.73 6.37
N ARG A 107 6.12 19.10 5.11
CA ARG A 107 5.74 20.47 4.77
C ARG A 107 4.41 20.68 5.47
N LYS A 108 4.45 21.31 6.65
CA LYS A 108 3.25 21.88 7.25
C LYS A 108 2.68 22.84 6.21
N ALA A 109 1.43 22.58 5.83
CA ALA A 109 0.62 23.51 5.05
C ALA A 109 0.50 24.85 5.79
#